data_AF-A0A1Y6K1S1-F1
#
_entry.id   AF-A0A1Y6K1S1-F1
#
_cell.length_a   1.000
_cell.length_b   1.000
_cell.length_c   1.000
_cell.angle_alpha   90.00
_cell.angle_beta   90.00
_cell.angle_gamma   90.00
#
_symmetry.space_group_name_H-M   'P 1'
#
loop_
_entity.id
_entity.type
_entity.pdbx_description
1 polymer ?
#
loop_
_entity_poly.entity_id
_entity_poly.type
_entity_poly.pdbx_seq_one_letter_code
_entity_poly.pdbx_strand_id
1 'polypeptide(L)'
;MNSVKLVISNDHVGLGAPRRAVLGSVSCQRWQYRLQQNAQSLVPRQSLRKEVAADIRAMFNAPDKTTAEQYLKVIIEKYARSAPRLSAWMKENLAEGFTVFDFPLEHRRSIRTTNSLERINREIRRRTRSVGVFPNEASCLRLISARLMEISKDWQIGKR
;
A
#
# COMPACT_ATOMS: atom_id res chain seq x y z
N MET A 1 -14.27 23.07 1.15
CA MET A 1 -13.29 22.02 0.81
C MET A 1 -13.29 21.02 1.94
N ASN A 2 -13.65 19.76 1.67
CA ASN A 2 -13.62 18.72 2.71
C ASN A 2 -12.18 18.52 3.18
N SER A 3 -11.95 18.55 4.49
CA SER A 3 -10.65 18.26 5.08
C SER A 3 -10.19 16.85 4.71
N VAL A 4 -8.89 16.69 4.39
CA VAL A 4 -8.30 15.38 4.12
C VAL A 4 -8.39 14.54 5.38
N LYS A 5 -8.98 13.34 5.29
CA LYS A 5 -9.18 12.43 6.44
C LYS A 5 -8.14 11.31 6.54
N LEU A 6 -7.54 10.92 5.42
CA LEU A 6 -6.60 9.80 5.35
C LEU A 6 -5.50 10.07 4.33
N VAL A 7 -4.25 9.84 4.73
CA VAL A 7 -3.12 9.71 3.82
C VAL A 7 -2.67 8.26 3.79
N ILE A 8 -2.58 7.68 2.61
CA ILE A 8 -2.02 6.33 2.41
C ILE A 8 -0.70 6.49 1.67
N SER A 9 0.38 6.02 2.27
CA SER A 9 1.71 6.10 1.66
C SER A 9 2.48 4.80 1.86
N ASN A 10 3.59 4.66 1.15
CA ASN A 10 4.59 3.67 1.50
C ASN A 10 5.47 4.19 2.64
N ASP A 11 6.38 3.33 3.08
CA ASP A 11 7.45 3.65 4.01
C ASP A 11 8.50 4.52 3.31
N HIS A 12 8.21 5.83 3.32
CA HIS A 12 9.12 6.85 2.84
C HIS A 12 9.65 7.60 4.05
N VAL A 13 10.84 7.24 4.49
CA VAL A 13 11.54 7.88 5.62
C VAL A 13 11.55 9.41 5.48
N GLY A 14 11.74 9.93 4.26
CA GLY A 14 11.76 11.37 3.97
C GLY A 14 10.39 12.07 4.00
N LEU A 15 9.26 11.35 3.97
CA LEU A 15 7.93 11.96 4.00
C LEU A 15 7.35 12.08 5.42
N GLY A 16 7.95 11.42 6.42
CA GLY A 16 7.44 11.41 7.78
C GLY A 16 7.36 12.81 8.41
N ALA A 17 8.47 13.56 8.39
CA ALA A 17 8.52 14.90 8.98
C ALA A 17 7.72 15.94 8.18
N PRO A 18 7.85 16.05 6.84
CA PRO A 18 7.05 16.99 6.04
C PRO A 18 5.55 16.72 6.14
N ARG A 19 5.12 15.45 6.11
CA ARG A 19 3.71 15.10 6.28
C ARG A 19 3.18 15.54 7.64
N ARG A 20 3.93 15.32 8.73
CA ARG A 20 3.50 15.75 10.07
C ARG A 20 3.43 17.28 10.18
N ALA A 21 4.33 18.00 9.52
CA ALA A 21 4.33 19.46 9.53
C ALA A 21 3.09 20.05 8.81
N VAL A 22 2.65 19.45 7.70
CA VAL A 22 1.55 19.99 6.88
C VAL A 22 0.19 19.35 7.21
N LEU A 23 0.18 18.06 7.55
CA LEU A 23 -1.01 17.22 7.72
C LEU A 23 -0.97 16.44 9.05
N GLY A 24 -0.42 17.05 10.11
CA GLY A 24 -0.18 16.38 11.40
C GLY A 24 -1.44 15.80 12.06
N SER A 25 -2.60 16.41 11.85
CA SER A 25 -3.90 15.92 12.36
C SER A 25 -4.54 14.84 11.50
N VAL A 26 -3.98 14.53 10.34
CA VAL A 26 -4.55 13.56 9.39
C VAL A 26 -4.01 12.17 9.65
N SER A 27 -4.93 11.23 9.81
CA SER A 27 -4.61 9.81 9.96
C SER A 27 -3.77 9.31 8.78
N CYS A 28 -2.76 8.50 9.08
CA CYS A 28 -1.89 7.91 8.08
C CYS A 28 -1.97 6.41 8.13
N GLN A 29 -1.88 5.79 6.97
CA GLN A 29 -1.80 4.34 6.84
C GLN A 29 -0.65 3.98 5.92
N ARG A 30 0.13 2.97 6.31
CA ARG A 30 1.04 2.33 5.37
C ARG A 30 0.27 1.41 4.44
N TRP A 31 0.56 1.52 3.15
CA TRP A 31 -0.15 0.77 2.13
C TRP A 31 -0.02 -0.76 2.34
N GLN A 32 -1.16 -1.42 2.60
CA GLN A 32 -1.23 -2.85 2.95
C GLN A 32 -0.60 -3.79 1.91
N TYR A 33 -0.72 -3.49 0.61
CA TYR A 33 -0.05 -4.29 -0.41
C TYR A 33 1.48 -4.20 -0.29
N ARG A 34 2.05 -3.03 0.05
CA ARG A 34 3.50 -2.97 0.30
C ARG A 34 3.90 -3.69 1.56
N LEU A 35 3.09 -3.63 2.61
CA LEU A 35 3.31 -4.46 3.81
C LEU A 35 3.32 -5.95 3.43
N GLN A 36 2.38 -6.40 2.60
CA GLN A 36 2.35 -7.76 2.07
C GLN A 36 3.62 -8.09 1.28
N GLN A 37 4.04 -7.25 0.34
CA GLN A 37 5.24 -7.50 -0.48
C GLN A 37 6.52 -7.50 0.36
N ASN A 38 6.64 -6.59 1.33
CA ASN A 38 7.77 -6.52 2.25
C ASN A 38 7.83 -7.75 3.16
N ALA A 39 6.69 -8.24 3.64
CA ALA A 39 6.64 -9.51 4.36
C ALA A 39 7.13 -10.66 3.47
N GLN A 40 6.69 -10.71 2.21
CA GLN A 40 7.04 -11.77 1.27
C GLN A 40 8.52 -11.83 0.89
N SER A 41 9.27 -10.73 1.01
CA SER A 41 10.73 -10.73 0.80
C SER A 41 11.50 -11.31 1.98
N LEU A 42 10.89 -11.37 3.16
CA LEU A 42 11.48 -11.89 4.39
C LEU A 42 11.14 -13.38 4.65
N VAL A 43 10.31 -13.98 3.81
CA VAL A 43 9.96 -15.41 3.93
C VAL A 43 11.14 -16.28 3.49
N PRO A 44 11.68 -17.16 4.37
CA PRO A 44 12.90 -17.90 4.09
C PRO A 44 12.71 -19.08 3.11
N ARG A 45 11.49 -19.62 2.98
CA ARG A 45 11.19 -20.81 2.18
C ARG A 45 10.00 -20.57 1.26
N GLN A 46 10.10 -21.02 0.01
CA GLN A 46 9.03 -20.83 -0.97
C GLN A 46 7.71 -21.50 -0.56
N SER A 47 7.76 -22.65 0.13
CA SER A 47 6.60 -23.35 0.66
C SER A 47 5.78 -22.51 1.65
N LEU A 48 6.44 -21.67 2.45
CA LEU A 48 5.77 -20.81 3.44
C LEU A 48 5.12 -19.57 2.84
N ARG A 49 5.49 -19.17 1.61
CA ARG A 49 5.04 -17.89 1.02
C ARG A 49 3.52 -17.81 0.89
N LYS A 50 2.89 -18.89 0.45
CA LYS A 50 1.43 -18.97 0.28
C LYS A 50 0.70 -18.83 1.62
N GLU A 51 1.21 -19.52 2.64
CA GLU A 51 0.64 -19.51 3.99
C GLU A 51 0.77 -18.15 4.65
N VAL A 52 1.99 -17.58 4.67
CA VAL A 52 2.25 -16.22 5.17
C VAL A 52 1.36 -15.21 4.44
N ALA A 53 1.16 -15.40 3.12
CA ALA A 53 0.33 -14.49 2.36
C ALA A 53 -1.15 -14.56 2.76
N ALA A 54 -1.66 -15.76 3.05
CA ALA A 54 -3.03 -15.98 3.48
C ALA A 54 -3.27 -15.43 4.88
N ASP A 55 -2.35 -15.66 5.81
CA ASP A 55 -2.43 -15.19 7.20
C ASP A 55 -2.48 -13.66 7.28
N ILE A 56 -1.58 -12.96 6.59
CA ILE A 56 -1.58 -11.48 6.55
C ILE A 56 -2.88 -10.96 5.90
N ARG A 57 -3.38 -11.65 4.87
CA ARG A 57 -4.65 -11.27 4.22
C ARG A 57 -5.84 -11.45 5.16
N ALA A 58 -5.89 -12.55 5.91
CA ALA A 58 -6.93 -12.80 6.91
C ALA A 58 -6.89 -11.71 8.00
N MET A 59 -5.71 -11.35 8.49
CA MET A 59 -5.48 -10.24 9.42
C MET A 59 -6.04 -8.91 8.88
N PHE A 60 -5.67 -8.50 7.66
CA PHE A 60 -6.17 -7.24 7.11
C PHE A 60 -7.68 -7.25 6.79
N ASN A 61 -8.26 -8.43 6.57
CA ASN A 61 -9.69 -8.61 6.29
C ASN A 61 -10.54 -8.90 7.54
N ALA A 62 -9.96 -8.85 8.74
CA ALA A 62 -10.70 -8.98 9.99
C ALA A 62 -11.91 -8.01 10.06
N PRO A 63 -12.95 -8.35 10.84
CA PRO A 63 -14.14 -7.51 10.98
C PRO A 63 -13.85 -6.17 11.64
N ASP A 64 -12.89 -6.13 12.57
CA ASP A 64 -12.52 -4.95 13.34
C ASP A 64 -11.03 -4.97 13.71
N LYS A 65 -10.57 -3.85 14.28
CA LYS A 65 -9.17 -3.63 14.67
C LYS A 65 -8.72 -4.59 15.77
N THR A 66 -9.57 -4.84 16.77
CA THR A 66 -9.25 -5.72 17.90
C THR A 66 -8.99 -7.14 17.42
N THR A 67 -9.82 -7.64 16.51
CA THR A 67 -9.64 -8.95 15.88
C THR A 67 -8.36 -8.99 15.03
N ALA A 68 -8.06 -7.93 14.27
CA ALA A 68 -6.82 -7.83 13.50
C ALA A 68 -5.57 -7.85 14.39
N GLU A 69 -5.60 -7.17 15.53
CA GLU A 69 -4.52 -7.18 16.53
C GLU A 69 -4.33 -8.55 17.18
N GLN A 70 -5.41 -9.28 17.45
CA GLN A 70 -5.33 -10.67 17.91
C GLN A 70 -4.68 -11.57 16.87
N TYR A 71 -5.11 -11.48 15.61
CA TYR A 71 -4.49 -12.22 14.51
C TYR A 71 -3.02 -11.85 14.35
N LEU A 72 -2.65 -10.58 14.50
CA LEU A 72 -1.24 -10.14 14.45
C LEU A 72 -0.40 -10.86 15.52
N LYS A 73 -0.89 -10.95 16.77
CA LYS A 73 -0.17 -11.67 17.85
C LYS A 73 0.03 -13.14 17.49
N VAL A 74 -1.03 -13.80 17.02
CA VAL A 74 -0.99 -15.22 16.64
C VAL A 74 0.01 -15.47 15.50
N ILE A 75 0.01 -14.66 14.43
CA ILE A 75 0.93 -14.88 13.30
C ILE A 75 2.39 -14.59 13.67
N ILE A 76 2.66 -13.63 14.56
CA ILE A 76 4.00 -13.34 15.07
C ILE A 76 4.56 -14.57 15.80
N GLU A 77 3.79 -15.15 16.71
CA GLU A 77 4.16 -16.35 17.46
C GLU A 77 4.32 -17.56 16.55
N LYS A 78 3.36 -17.77 15.63
CA LYS A 78 3.37 -18.85 14.64
C LYS A 78 4.67 -18.90 13.84
N TYR A 79 5.19 -17.74 13.44
CA TYR A 79 6.39 -17.64 12.62
C TYR A 79 7.68 -17.34 13.40
N ALA A 80 7.62 -17.20 14.73
CA ALA A 80 8.77 -16.84 15.56
C ALA A 80 9.96 -17.81 15.39
N ARG A 81 9.67 -19.12 15.31
CA ARG A 81 10.72 -20.15 15.16
C ARG A 81 11.12 -20.39 13.70
N SER A 82 10.16 -20.46 12.79
CA SER A 82 10.41 -20.82 11.39
C SER A 82 10.92 -19.65 10.53
N ALA A 83 10.61 -18.41 10.91
CA ALA A 83 10.99 -17.19 10.21
C ALA A 83 11.15 -16.01 11.20
N PRO A 84 12.16 -16.04 12.09
CA PRO A 84 12.33 -15.04 13.16
C PRO A 84 12.46 -13.60 12.64
N ARG A 85 13.16 -13.39 11.52
CA ARG A 85 13.28 -12.07 10.87
C ARG A 85 11.94 -11.52 10.39
N LEU A 86 11.09 -12.39 9.83
CA LEU A 86 9.74 -12.02 9.41
C LEU A 86 8.88 -11.68 10.63
N SER A 87 8.93 -12.49 11.67
CA SER A 87 8.17 -12.28 12.91
C SER A 87 8.52 -10.95 13.59
N ALA A 88 9.82 -10.63 13.73
CA ALA A 88 10.27 -9.34 14.25
C ALA A 88 9.77 -8.17 13.40
N TRP A 89 9.91 -8.27 12.07
CA TRP A 89 9.42 -7.24 11.16
C TRP A 89 7.90 -7.07 11.23
N MET A 90 7.12 -8.15 11.32
CA MET A 90 5.67 -8.12 11.45
C MET A 90 5.22 -7.32 12.67
N LYS A 91 5.87 -7.56 13.82
CA LYS A 91 5.59 -6.87 15.09
C LYS A 91 5.71 -5.35 14.98
N GLU A 92 6.70 -4.87 14.24
CA GLU A 92 6.98 -3.45 14.09
C GLU A 92 6.12 -2.78 13.02
N ASN A 93 5.75 -3.51 11.95
CA ASN A 93 5.28 -2.86 10.72
C ASN A 93 3.80 -3.13 10.39
N LEU A 94 3.24 -4.30 10.73
CA LEU A 94 1.91 -4.67 10.21
C LEU A 94 0.77 -3.82 10.77
N ALA A 95 0.90 -3.34 12.01
CA ALA A 95 -0.09 -2.47 12.64
C ALA A 95 -0.24 -1.10 11.95
N GLU A 96 0.77 -0.64 11.20
CA GLU A 96 0.69 0.59 10.40
C GLU A 96 -0.36 0.51 9.27
N GLY A 97 -0.85 -0.70 8.96
CA GLY A 97 -1.92 -0.96 8.01
C GLY A 97 -3.33 -0.99 8.61
N PHE A 98 -3.50 -0.74 9.92
CA PHE A 98 -4.77 -0.91 10.62
C PHE A 98 -5.67 0.32 10.66
N THR A 99 -5.18 1.49 10.26
CA THR A 99 -5.96 2.74 10.21
C THR A 99 -7.26 2.60 9.40
N VAL A 100 -7.34 1.65 8.47
CA VAL A 100 -8.54 1.34 7.68
C VAL A 100 -9.74 0.97 8.55
N PHE A 101 -9.52 0.42 9.74
CA PHE A 101 -10.60 0.03 10.63
C PHE A 101 -11.35 1.23 11.23
N ASP A 102 -10.70 2.39 11.27
CA ASP A 102 -11.29 3.66 11.74
C ASP A 102 -12.26 4.26 10.71
N PHE A 103 -12.38 3.66 9.53
CA PHE A 103 -13.27 4.09 8.45
C PHE A 103 -14.47 3.13 8.27
N PRO A 104 -15.61 3.65 7.77
CA PRO A 104 -16.78 2.85 7.44
C PRO A 104 -16.45 1.64 6.56
N LEU A 105 -17.15 0.53 6.79
CA LEU A 105 -16.93 -0.75 6.10
C LEU A 105 -16.91 -0.60 4.57
N GLU A 106 -17.80 0.23 4.02
CA GLU A 106 -17.93 0.53 2.60
C GLU A 106 -16.65 1.11 1.98
N HIS A 107 -15.88 1.88 2.74
CA HIS A 107 -14.65 2.50 2.27
C HIS A 107 -13.45 1.56 2.37
N ARG A 108 -13.50 0.56 3.26
CA ARG A 108 -12.35 -0.28 3.57
C ARG A 108 -11.79 -0.96 2.32
N ARG A 109 -12.63 -1.47 1.42
CA ARG A 109 -12.15 -2.08 0.17
C ARG A 109 -11.34 -1.10 -0.68
N SER A 110 -11.79 0.15 -0.81
CA SER A 110 -11.08 1.19 -1.56
C SER A 110 -9.80 1.65 -0.86
N ILE A 111 -9.76 1.61 0.48
CA ILE A 111 -8.57 1.98 1.27
C ILE A 111 -7.50 0.88 1.21
N ARG A 112 -7.91 -0.40 1.25
CA ARG A 112 -7.00 -1.54 1.20
C ARG A 112 -6.39 -1.75 -0.18
N THR A 113 -7.22 -1.62 -1.22
CA THR A 113 -6.82 -1.89 -2.61
C THR A 113 -6.33 -0.63 -3.29
N THR A 114 -5.30 -0.77 -4.11
CA THR A 114 -4.75 0.31 -4.93
C THR A 114 -4.70 -0.11 -6.40
N ASN A 115 -5.53 -1.08 -6.80
CA ASN A 115 -5.59 -1.59 -8.16
C ASN A 115 -5.66 -0.45 -9.20
N SER A 116 -6.38 0.63 -8.89
CA SER A 116 -6.43 1.84 -9.71
C SER A 116 -5.07 2.52 -9.84
N LEU A 117 -4.37 2.76 -8.73
CA LEU A 117 -3.02 3.36 -8.73
C LEU A 117 -1.99 2.44 -9.39
N GLU A 118 -2.04 1.14 -9.14
CA GLU A 118 -1.16 0.17 -9.79
C GLU A 118 -1.39 0.08 -11.30
N ARG A 119 -2.65 0.19 -11.75
CA ARG A 119 -3.00 0.27 -13.17
C ARG A 119 -2.39 1.52 -13.81
N ILE A 120 -2.48 2.68 -13.15
CA ILE A 120 -1.83 3.92 -13.61
C ILE A 120 -0.31 3.75 -13.68
N ASN A 121 0.31 3.24 -12.61
CA ASN A 121 1.75 3.01 -12.57
C ASN A 121 2.23 2.04 -13.66
N ARG A 122 1.45 0.97 -13.92
CA ARG A 122 1.74 0.03 -15.01
C ARG A 122 1.65 0.71 -16.37
N GLU A 123 0.64 1.55 -16.57
CA GLU A 123 0.47 2.30 -17.81
C GLU A 123 1.61 3.30 -18.05
N ILE A 124 2.00 4.05 -17.01
CA ILE A 124 3.16 4.95 -17.06
C ILE A 124 4.41 4.15 -17.45
N ARG A 125 4.71 3.05 -16.76
CA ARG A 125 5.87 2.19 -17.06
C ARG A 125 5.83 1.63 -18.49
N ARG A 126 4.65 1.25 -18.98
CA ARG A 126 4.48 0.75 -20.35
C ARG A 126 4.86 1.82 -21.37
N ARG A 127 4.36 3.06 -21.19
CA ARG A 127 4.63 4.18 -22.09
C ARG A 127 6.09 4.64 -22.04
N THR A 128 6.67 4.73 -20.84
CA THR A 128 8.08 5.13 -20.70
C THR A 128 9.03 4.06 -21.22
N ARG A 129 8.73 2.76 -21.03
CA ARG A 129 9.56 1.66 -21.55
C ARG A 129 9.64 1.66 -23.07
N SER A 130 8.57 2.07 -23.76
CA SER A 130 8.57 2.18 -25.23
C SER A 130 9.49 3.29 -25.74
N VAL A 131 9.77 4.32 -24.94
CA VAL A 131 10.67 5.42 -25.30
C VAL A 131 12.13 5.07 -25.00
N GLY A 132 12.38 4.28 -23.96
CA GLY A 132 13.73 3.89 -23.54
C GLY A 132 14.45 5.01 -22.79
N VAL A 133 15.02 5.99 -23.50
CA VAL A 133 15.78 7.11 -22.94
C VAL A 133 15.13 8.43 -23.32
N PHE A 134 14.95 9.32 -22.34
CA PHE A 134 14.44 10.66 -22.57
C PHE A 134 15.59 11.66 -22.72
N PRO A 135 15.48 12.65 -23.63
CA PRO A 135 16.52 13.64 -23.85
C PRO A 135 16.68 14.63 -22.67
N ASN A 136 15.61 14.82 -21.88
CA ASN A 136 15.61 15.62 -20.65
C ASN A 136 14.37 15.31 -19.80
N GLU A 137 14.38 15.77 -18.55
CA GLU A 137 13.27 15.59 -17.60
C GLU A 137 11.95 16.16 -18.11
N ALA A 138 11.96 17.35 -18.73
CA ALA A 138 10.77 17.99 -19.28
C ALA A 138 10.08 17.13 -20.34
N SER A 139 10.83 16.36 -21.13
CA SER A 139 10.27 15.46 -22.13
C SER A 139 9.59 14.24 -21.50
N CYS A 140 10.16 13.70 -20.42
CA CYS A 140 9.53 12.65 -19.62
C CYS A 140 8.23 13.17 -18.96
N LEU A 141 8.30 14.35 -18.34
CA LEU A 141 7.16 14.97 -17.67
C LEU A 141 6.01 15.24 -18.64
N ARG A 142 6.29 15.72 -19.86
CA ARG A 142 5.27 15.93 -20.91
C ARG A 142 4.54 14.65 -21.26
N LEU A 143 5.26 13.55 -21.51
CA LEU A 143 4.65 12.27 -21.85
C LEU A 143 3.76 11.75 -20.71
N ILE A 144 4.27 11.77 -19.48
CA ILE A 144 3.55 11.27 -18.31
C ILE A 144 2.30 12.13 -18.07
N SER A 145 2.43 13.45 -18.12
CA SER A 145 1.31 14.39 -17.89
C SER A 145 0.23 14.22 -18.94
N ALA A 146 0.59 14.13 -20.22
CA ALA A 146 -0.36 13.88 -21.30
C ALA A 146 -1.15 12.59 -21.07
N ARG A 147 -0.47 11.50 -20.66
CA ARG A 147 -1.15 10.24 -20.38
C ARG A 147 -2.06 10.31 -19.15
N LEU A 148 -1.65 11.02 -18.10
CA LEU A 148 -2.49 11.25 -16.93
C LEU A 148 -3.74 12.07 -17.25
N MET A 149 -3.63 13.06 -18.14
CA MET A 149 -4.78 13.84 -18.63
C MET A 149 -5.78 12.97 -19.39
N GLU A 150 -5.31 12.06 -20.25
CA GLU A 150 -6.18 11.10 -20.94
C GLU A 150 -6.93 10.19 -19.96
N ILE A 151 -6.21 9.62 -18.98
CA ILE A 151 -6.82 8.77 -17.94
C ILE A 151 -7.86 9.56 -17.14
N SER A 152 -7.56 10.81 -16.79
CA SER A 152 -8.50 11.68 -16.08
C SER A 152 -9.77 11.93 -16.90
N LYS A 153 -9.63 12.17 -18.20
CA LYS A 153 -10.77 12.33 -19.13
C LYS A 153 -11.62 11.06 -19.20
N ASP A 154 -11.01 9.89 -19.31
CA ASP A 154 -11.73 8.60 -19.33
C ASP A 154 -12.56 8.41 -18.05
N TRP A 155 -12.00 8.77 -16.89
CA TRP A 155 -12.69 8.69 -15.60
C TRP A 155 -13.88 9.65 -15.50
N GLN A 156 -13.76 10.86 -16.01
CA GLN A 156 -14.85 11.84 -16.02
C GLN A 156 -16.04 11.36 -16.86
N ILE A 157 -15.80 10.58 -17.91
CA ILE A 157 -16.83 10.06 -18.82
C ILE A 157 -17.33 8.66 -18.39
N GLY A 158 -16.83 8.13 -17.27
CA GLY A 158 -17.25 6.83 -16.73
C GLY A 158 -16.74 5.61 -17.49
N LYS A 159 -15.78 5.77 -18.41
CA LYS A 159 -15.10 4.65 -19.08
C LYS A 159 -14.05 4.07 -18.13
N ARG A 160 -14.19 2.79 -17.75
CA ARG A 160 -13.23 2.05 -16.88
C ARG A 160 -12.66 0.82 -17.57
#